data_AF-A0A1H5Z859-F1
#
_entry.id   AF-A0A1H5Z859-F1
#
_cell.length_a   1.000
_cell.length_b   1.000
_cell.length_c   1.000
_cell.angle_alpha   90.00
_cell.angle_beta   90.00
_cell.angle_gamma   90.00
#
_symmetry.space_group_name_H-M   'P 1'
#
loop_
_entity.id
_entity.type
_entity.pdbx_description
1 polymer ?
#
loop_
_entity_poly.entity_id
_entity_poly.type
_entity_poly.pdbx_seq_one_letter_code
_entity_poly.pdbx_strand_id
1 'polypeptide(L)'
;MKFNATKLSLIIAVPLIVASLGAAVYFFWDSMQASQEANEEILHKFGFQIVPNSPYTETTGELGAKQVPATFAEDDLSPVEKVIRGLLFDKEQLIEENAQLQSQIDELHARIDKLEQYKTSNEQFAPENLAQEMIRTRAELRDKLRALPEAQRFTDFWINMMTDASMYEYRQFINANRLMLDEAHREQMVGKDLVDYGFCIGNAVELAANSVDEAQSVARWLKDPQSTKLANALREDLKVVIPPCRAPLRAKLDTYLAGNLGTP
;
A
#
# COMPACT_ATOMS: atom_id res chain seq x y z
N MET A 1 -10.15 -0.55 -60.38
CA MET A 1 -9.63 -0.88 -59.02
C MET A 1 -9.05 -2.29 -59.05
N LYS A 2 -7.73 -2.45 -58.87
CA LYS A 2 -7.08 -3.78 -58.83
C LYS A 2 -7.18 -4.31 -57.38
N PHE A 3 -8.01 -5.33 -57.15
CA PHE A 3 -8.09 -5.99 -55.85
C PHE A 3 -6.92 -6.98 -55.71
N ASN A 4 -6.04 -6.74 -54.73
CA ASN A 4 -4.96 -7.68 -54.39
C ASN A 4 -5.55 -8.98 -53.82
N ALA A 5 -4.91 -10.11 -54.11
CA ALA A 5 -5.38 -11.46 -53.76
C ALA A 5 -5.70 -11.63 -52.26
N THR A 6 -4.98 -10.93 -51.38
CA THR A 6 -5.21 -10.90 -49.93
C THR A 6 -6.50 -10.19 -49.52
N LYS A 7 -6.95 -9.19 -50.29
CA LYS A 7 -8.25 -8.53 -50.05
C LYS A 7 -9.41 -9.38 -50.60
N LEU A 8 -9.20 -10.13 -51.67
CA LEU A 8 -10.19 -11.05 -52.21
C LEU A 8 -10.41 -12.27 -51.29
N SER A 9 -9.33 -12.81 -50.70
CA SER A 9 -9.43 -13.95 -49.76
C SER A 9 -10.16 -13.57 -48.49
N LEU A 10 -10.00 -12.33 -48.00
CA LEU A 10 -10.63 -11.86 -46.78
C LEU A 10 -12.13 -11.61 -46.96
N ILE A 11 -12.56 -11.16 -48.15
CA ILE A 11 -13.98 -10.97 -48.48
C ILE A 11 -14.73 -12.30 -48.56
N ILE A 12 -14.08 -13.40 -48.94
CA ILE A 12 -14.70 -14.73 -49.04
C ILE A 12 -14.61 -15.50 -47.71
N ALA A 13 -13.47 -15.42 -47.01
CA ALA A 13 -13.25 -16.18 -45.79
C ALA A 13 -14.12 -15.71 -44.62
N VAL A 14 -14.32 -14.40 -44.46
CA VAL A 14 -15.10 -13.84 -43.35
C VAL A 14 -16.56 -14.30 -43.36
N PRO A 15 -17.35 -14.19 -44.46
CA PRO A 15 -18.73 -14.66 -44.45
C PRO A 15 -18.85 -16.19 -44.27
N LEU A 16 -17.88 -16.96 -44.75
CA LEU A 16 -17.84 -18.41 -44.55
C LEU A 16 -17.66 -18.80 -43.09
N ILE A 17 -16.77 -18.11 -42.37
CA ILE A 17 -16.54 -18.34 -40.93
C ILE A 17 -17.79 -17.96 -40.13
N VAL A 18 -18.40 -16.82 -40.44
CA VAL A 18 -19.62 -16.36 -39.77
C VAL A 18 -20.79 -17.34 -40.00
N ALA A 19 -20.94 -17.85 -41.22
CA ALA A 19 -21.96 -18.87 -41.52
C ALA A 19 -21.71 -20.19 -40.76
N SER A 20 -20.45 -20.63 -40.65
CA SER A 20 -20.12 -21.85 -39.88
C SER A 20 -20.36 -21.70 -38.38
N LEU A 21 -20.07 -20.53 -37.80
CA LEU A 21 -20.33 -20.25 -36.39
C LEU A 21 -21.83 -20.16 -36.13
N GLY A 22 -22.60 -19.53 -37.03
CA GLY A 22 -24.05 -19.48 -36.94
C GLY A 22 -24.70 -20.86 -36.97
N ALA A 23 -24.25 -21.74 -37.86
CA ALA A 23 -24.73 -23.12 -37.92
C ALA A 23 -24.36 -23.91 -36.64
N ALA A 24 -23.13 -23.78 -36.15
CA ALA A 24 -22.70 -24.45 -34.94
C ALA A 24 -23.51 -24.02 -33.70
N VAL A 25 -23.79 -22.72 -33.56
CA VAL A 25 -24.62 -22.19 -32.46
C VAL A 25 -26.06 -22.69 -32.58
N TYR A 26 -26.63 -22.74 -33.78
CA TYR A 26 -27.99 -23.24 -34.00
C TYR A 26 -28.14 -24.73 -33.62
N PHE A 27 -27.20 -25.59 -34.05
CA PHE A 27 -27.21 -27.00 -33.67
C PHE A 27 -26.98 -27.21 -32.18
N PHE A 28 -26.14 -26.39 -31.54
CA PHE A 28 -25.91 -26.49 -30.10
C PHE A 28 -27.17 -26.10 -29.31
N TRP A 29 -27.88 -25.07 -29.76
CA TRP A 29 -29.13 -24.62 -29.13
C TRP A 29 -30.23 -25.69 -29.22
N ASP A 30 -30.41 -26.31 -30.39
CA ASP A 30 -31.41 -27.38 -30.59
C ASP A 30 -31.10 -28.61 -29.72
N SER A 31 -29.82 -29.01 -29.63
CA SER A 31 -29.40 -30.11 -28.74
C SER A 31 -29.59 -29.80 -27.25
N MET A 32 -29.41 -28.54 -26.86
CA MET A 32 -29.57 -28.10 -25.48
C MET A 32 -31.06 -28.06 -25.10
N GLN A 33 -31.93 -27.63 -26.01
CA GLN A 33 -33.36 -27.56 -25.77
C GLN A 33 -34.00 -28.96 -25.71
N ALA A 34 -33.57 -29.89 -26.57
CA ALA A 34 -33.95 -31.30 -26.48
C ALA A 34 -33.54 -31.99 -25.16
N SER A 35 -32.43 -31.55 -24.56
CA SER A 35 -31.97 -32.07 -23.25
C SER A 35 -32.74 -31.49 -22.07
N GLN A 36 -33.31 -30.29 -22.20
CA GLN A 36 -34.09 -29.64 -21.15
C GLN A 36 -35.51 -30.22 -21.07
N GLU A 37 -36.17 -30.46 -22.20
CA GLU A 37 -37.52 -31.06 -22.22
C GLU A 37 -37.52 -32.51 -21.71
N ALA A 38 -36.49 -33.31 -22.02
CA ALA A 38 -36.34 -34.66 -21.49
C ALA A 38 -36.07 -34.69 -19.98
N ASN A 39 -35.33 -33.71 -19.45
CA ASN A 39 -35.03 -33.63 -18.02
C ASN A 39 -36.21 -33.09 -17.20
N GLU A 40 -37.04 -32.21 -17.75
CA GLU A 40 -38.25 -31.73 -17.08
C GLU A 40 -39.26 -32.87 -16.86
N GLU A 41 -39.50 -33.71 -17.87
CA GLU A 41 -40.46 -34.83 -17.76
C GLU A 41 -40.01 -35.87 -16.70
N ILE A 42 -38.70 -36.06 -16.57
CA ILE A 42 -38.10 -36.98 -15.58
C ILE A 42 -38.15 -36.36 -14.18
N LEU A 43 -37.85 -35.07 -14.00
CA LEU A 43 -37.95 -34.39 -12.70
C LEU A 43 -39.39 -34.34 -12.18
N HIS A 44 -40.38 -34.15 -13.06
CA HIS A 44 -41.79 -34.11 -12.67
C HIS A 44 -42.31 -35.47 -12.15
N LYS A 45 -41.75 -36.61 -12.61
CA LYS A 45 -42.11 -37.94 -12.08
C LYS A 45 -41.49 -38.25 -10.71
N PHE A 46 -40.34 -37.66 -10.36
CA PHE A 46 -39.66 -37.95 -9.11
C PHE A 46 -40.21 -37.19 -7.89
N GLY A 47 -40.95 -36.09 -8.09
CA GLY A 47 -41.67 -35.40 -7.01
C GLY A 47 -42.78 -36.24 -6.35
N PHE A 48 -43.25 -37.31 -7.00
CA PHE A 48 -44.35 -38.16 -6.52
C PHE A 48 -43.91 -39.54 -5.98
N GLN A 49 -42.63 -39.92 -6.10
CA GLN A 49 -42.14 -41.23 -5.64
C GLN A 49 -41.34 -41.18 -4.33
N ILE A 50 -41.09 -40.00 -3.76
CA ILE A 50 -40.37 -39.83 -2.49
C ILE A 50 -41.34 -39.30 -1.43
N VAL A 51 -42.40 -40.06 -1.13
CA VAL A 51 -43.10 -39.98 0.16
C VAL A 51 -42.77 -41.28 0.91
N PRO A 52 -41.94 -41.23 1.96
CA PRO A 52 -41.50 -42.44 2.64
C PRO A 52 -42.66 -43.02 3.46
N ASN A 53 -43.18 -44.18 3.06
CA ASN A 53 -44.02 -44.99 3.92
C ASN A 53 -43.14 -45.81 4.87
N SER A 54 -43.21 -45.48 6.16
CA SER A 54 -42.77 -46.22 7.35
C SER A 54 -41.48 -45.73 8.05
N PRO A 55 -41.43 -45.84 9.40
CA PRO A 55 -40.45 -45.14 10.23
C PRO A 55 -39.12 -45.92 10.34
N TYR A 56 -38.03 -45.17 10.31
CA TYR A 56 -36.65 -45.61 10.47
C TYR A 56 -36.43 -46.49 11.71
N THR A 57 -35.88 -47.69 11.52
CA THR A 57 -35.28 -48.50 12.59
C THR A 57 -33.76 -48.50 12.43
N GLU A 58 -33.07 -47.74 13.28
CA GLU A 58 -31.62 -47.88 13.47
C GLU A 58 -31.33 -49.27 14.09
N THR A 59 -30.41 -50.04 13.51
CA THR A 59 -29.91 -51.28 14.12
C THR A 59 -28.41 -51.17 14.34
N THR A 60 -27.95 -51.54 15.53
CA THR A 60 -26.55 -51.51 15.95
C THR A 60 -25.88 -52.85 15.67
N GLY A 61 -24.80 -52.84 14.89
CA GLY A 61 -23.92 -53.99 14.70
C GLY A 61 -23.03 -54.26 15.93
N GLU A 62 -22.50 -55.49 16.01
CA GLU A 62 -21.83 -56.10 17.18
C GLU A 62 -20.55 -55.38 17.69
N LEU A 63 -20.07 -54.34 16.99
CA LEU A 63 -18.89 -53.54 17.36
C LEU A 63 -19.21 -52.05 17.61
N GLY A 64 -20.48 -51.66 17.72
CA GLY A 64 -20.89 -50.34 18.21
C GLY A 64 -20.75 -49.17 17.22
N ALA A 65 -20.36 -49.39 15.97
CA ALA A 65 -20.37 -48.36 14.94
C ALA A 65 -21.77 -48.23 14.30
N LYS A 66 -22.26 -46.99 14.13
CA LYS A 66 -23.50 -46.69 13.38
C LYS A 66 -23.30 -47.11 11.92
N GLN A 67 -23.97 -48.18 11.50
CA GLN A 67 -23.99 -48.60 10.11
C GLN A 67 -25.24 -48.03 9.43
N VAL A 68 -25.03 -47.15 8.46
CA VAL A 68 -26.06 -46.82 7.47
C VAL A 68 -26.15 -48.03 6.53
N PRO A 69 -27.33 -48.60 6.26
CA PRO A 69 -27.42 -49.78 5.39
C PRO A 69 -26.80 -49.47 4.03
N ALA A 70 -26.04 -50.43 3.50
CA ALA A 70 -25.44 -50.35 2.17
C ALA A 70 -26.55 -50.40 1.12
N THR A 71 -27.14 -49.25 0.82
CA THR A 71 -27.98 -49.07 -0.35
C THR A 71 -27.06 -49.02 -1.57
N PHE A 72 -27.11 -50.10 -2.35
CA PHE A 72 -26.59 -50.29 -3.72
C PHE A 72 -25.21 -50.94 -3.86
N ALA A 73 -25.20 -52.07 -4.57
CA ALA A 73 -24.02 -52.88 -4.91
C ALA A 73 -23.06 -52.10 -5.83
N GLU A 74 -21.77 -52.22 -5.55
CA GLU A 74 -20.70 -51.36 -6.09
C GLU A 74 -20.34 -51.56 -7.57
N ASP A 75 -20.98 -52.48 -8.29
CA ASP A 75 -20.54 -52.89 -9.64
C ASP A 75 -21.36 -52.39 -10.84
N ASP A 76 -22.46 -51.65 -10.66
CA ASP A 76 -23.33 -51.24 -11.79
C ASP A 76 -23.89 -49.80 -11.67
N LEU A 77 -23.05 -48.83 -11.28
CA LEU A 77 -23.44 -47.42 -11.27
C LEU A 77 -23.43 -46.85 -12.70
N SER A 78 -24.55 -46.25 -13.12
CA SER A 78 -24.65 -45.56 -14.41
C SER A 78 -23.66 -44.38 -14.47
N PRO A 79 -23.18 -43.98 -15.67
CA PRO A 79 -22.23 -42.86 -15.80
C PRO A 79 -22.69 -41.57 -15.11
N VAL A 80 -24.00 -41.35 -15.00
CA VAL A 80 -24.60 -40.18 -14.33
C VAL A 80 -24.50 -40.29 -12.80
N GLU A 81 -24.71 -41.47 -12.22
CA GLU A 81 -24.58 -41.69 -10.76
C GLU A 81 -23.13 -41.56 -10.29
N LYS A 82 -22.14 -41.94 -11.12
CA LYS A 82 -20.72 -41.71 -10.82
C LYS A 82 -20.38 -40.22 -10.77
N VAL A 83 -20.95 -39.41 -11.66
CA VAL A 83 -20.78 -37.94 -11.65
C VAL A 83 -21.44 -37.32 -10.42
N ILE A 84 -22.66 -37.75 -10.07
CA ILE A 84 -23.36 -37.25 -8.88
C ILE A 84 -22.57 -37.60 -7.60
N ARG A 85 -22.03 -38.81 -7.49
CA ARG A 85 -21.19 -39.21 -6.34
C ARG A 85 -19.89 -38.40 -6.28
N GLY A 86 -19.28 -38.10 -7.43
CA GLY A 86 -18.13 -37.21 -7.51
C GLY A 86 -18.45 -35.78 -7.04
N LEU A 87 -19.55 -35.19 -7.53
CA LEU A 87 -19.98 -33.86 -7.13
C LEU A 87 -20.36 -33.76 -5.65
N LEU A 88 -20.94 -34.83 -5.08
CA LEU A 88 -21.23 -34.90 -3.64
C LEU A 88 -19.93 -34.96 -2.82
N PHE A 89 -18.95 -35.75 -3.26
CA PHE A 89 -17.64 -35.82 -2.61
C PHE A 89 -16.89 -34.47 -2.69
N ASP A 90 -16.87 -33.85 -3.87
CA ASP A 90 -16.24 -32.54 -4.08
C ASP A 90 -16.91 -31.45 -3.24
N LYS A 91 -18.25 -31.48 -3.09
CA LYS A 91 -18.97 -30.58 -2.20
C LYS A 91 -18.55 -30.76 -0.75
N GLU A 92 -18.48 -32.00 -0.27
CA GLU A 92 -18.07 -32.30 1.11
C GLU A 92 -16.63 -31.80 1.37
N GLN A 93 -15.72 -32.06 0.42
CA GLN A 93 -14.33 -31.58 0.48
C GLN A 93 -14.26 -30.05 0.47
N LEU A 94 -15.01 -29.38 -0.40
CA LEU A 94 -15.04 -27.92 -0.46
C LEU A 94 -15.61 -27.29 0.82
N ILE A 95 -16.57 -27.94 1.48
CA ILE A 95 -17.10 -27.49 2.78
C ILE A 95 -16.01 -27.59 3.86
N GLU A 96 -15.26 -28.69 3.88
CA GLU A 96 -14.17 -28.89 4.83
C GLU A 96 -13.02 -27.90 4.60
N GLU A 97 -12.62 -27.67 3.34
CA GLU A 97 -11.62 -26.66 2.98
C GLU A 97 -12.08 -25.25 3.37
N ASN A 98 -13.35 -24.92 3.17
CA ASN A 98 -13.91 -23.62 3.56
C ASN A 98 -13.87 -23.43 5.08
N ALA A 99 -14.22 -24.47 5.85
CA ALA A 99 -14.13 -24.45 7.30
C ALA A 99 -12.68 -24.28 7.80
N GLN A 100 -11.71 -24.95 7.15
CA GLN A 100 -10.29 -24.77 7.46
C GLN A 100 -9.81 -23.35 7.14
N LEU A 101 -10.21 -22.79 6.00
CA LEU A 101 -9.86 -21.42 5.62
C LEU A 101 -10.47 -20.39 6.58
N GLN A 102 -11.71 -20.59 7.03
CA GLN A 102 -12.33 -19.75 8.06
C GLN A 102 -11.56 -19.82 9.38
N SER A 103 -11.17 -21.02 9.82
CA SER A 103 -10.33 -21.16 11.02
C SER A 103 -8.98 -20.44 10.88
N GLN A 104 -8.35 -20.47 9.70
CA GLN A 104 -7.10 -19.75 9.45
C GLN A 104 -7.30 -18.23 9.46
N ILE A 105 -8.43 -17.76 8.90
CA ILE A 105 -8.80 -16.33 8.93
C ILE A 105 -9.00 -15.87 10.37
N ASP A 106 -9.70 -16.65 11.20
CA ASP A 106 -9.95 -16.31 12.61
C ASP A 106 -8.63 -16.29 13.41
N GLU A 107 -7.74 -17.26 13.16
CA GLU A 107 -6.42 -17.28 13.80
C GLU A 107 -5.56 -16.06 13.37
N LEU A 108 -5.61 -15.69 12.09
CA LEU A 108 -4.90 -14.52 11.58
C LEU A 108 -5.44 -13.22 12.18
N HIS A 109 -6.76 -13.07 12.29
CA HIS A 109 -7.36 -11.92 12.98
C HIS A 109 -6.92 -11.85 14.44
N ALA A 110 -6.95 -12.96 15.17
CA ALA A 110 -6.49 -13.00 16.56
C ALA A 110 -5.00 -12.63 16.71
N ARG A 111 -4.16 -13.02 15.73
CA ARG A 111 -2.74 -12.62 15.68
C ARG A 111 -2.57 -11.13 15.39
N ILE A 112 -3.38 -10.56 14.50
CA ILE A 112 -3.39 -9.12 14.19
C ILE A 112 -3.77 -8.32 15.43
N ASP A 113 -4.87 -8.69 16.10
CA ASP A 113 -5.34 -8.00 17.32
C ASP A 113 -4.27 -8.02 18.42
N LYS A 114 -3.60 -9.16 18.58
CA LYS A 114 -2.50 -9.31 19.53
C LYS A 114 -1.29 -8.42 19.16
N LEU A 115 -0.97 -8.30 17.87
CA LEU A 115 0.10 -7.42 17.39
C LEU A 115 -0.27 -5.95 17.56
N GLU A 116 -1.53 -5.57 17.34
CA GLU A 116 -2.01 -4.20 17.57
C GLU A 116 -2.01 -3.83 19.05
N GLN A 117 -2.39 -4.76 19.94
CA GLN A 117 -2.25 -4.58 21.40
C GLN A 117 -0.78 -4.46 21.81
N TYR A 118 0.10 -5.31 21.26
CA TYR A 118 1.52 -5.22 21.53
C TYR A 118 2.11 -3.89 21.04
N LYS A 119 1.69 -3.42 19.86
CA LYS A 119 2.10 -2.14 19.29
C LYS A 119 1.64 -0.98 20.17
N THR A 120 0.36 -0.89 20.50
CA THR A 120 -0.19 0.19 21.34
C THR A 120 0.40 0.21 22.75
N SER A 121 0.61 -0.95 23.37
CA SER A 121 1.21 -1.04 24.70
C SER A 121 2.71 -0.70 24.73
N ASN A 122 3.44 -0.93 23.63
CA ASN A 122 4.88 -0.70 23.60
C ASN A 122 5.28 0.60 22.90
N GLU A 123 4.43 1.18 22.06
CA GLU A 123 4.67 2.49 21.42
C GLU A 123 4.83 3.61 22.45
N GLN A 124 4.18 3.50 23.61
CA GLN A 124 4.35 4.45 24.70
C GLN A 124 5.75 4.43 25.33
N PHE A 125 6.51 3.34 25.10
CA PHE A 125 7.87 3.14 25.59
C PHE A 125 8.89 3.00 24.46
N ALA A 126 8.46 3.08 23.20
CA ALA A 126 9.35 2.99 22.06
C ALA A 126 10.07 4.32 21.86
N PRO A 127 11.40 4.33 21.63
CA PRO A 127 12.09 5.54 21.25
C PRO A 127 11.45 6.09 19.97
N GLU A 128 11.20 7.41 19.93
CA GLU A 128 10.61 8.07 18.77
C GLU A 128 11.36 7.67 17.50
N ASN A 129 10.60 7.39 16.44
CA ASN A 129 11.23 7.14 15.15
C ASN A 129 11.83 8.46 14.61
N LEU A 130 12.87 8.35 13.77
CA LEU A 130 13.53 9.52 13.20
C LEU A 130 12.55 10.45 12.46
N ALA A 131 11.51 9.91 11.82
CA ALA A 131 10.51 10.74 11.14
C ALA A 131 9.69 11.60 12.11
N GLN A 132 9.30 11.05 13.27
CA GLN A 132 8.59 11.75 14.33
C GLN A 132 9.48 12.81 14.99
N GLU A 133 10.75 12.47 15.26
CA GLU A 133 11.73 13.44 15.75
C GLU A 133 11.85 14.62 14.79
N MET A 134 12.00 14.35 13.49
CA MET A 134 12.10 15.41 12.47
C MET A 134 10.84 16.28 12.39
N ILE A 135 9.64 15.71 12.57
CA ILE A 135 8.38 16.47 12.60
C ILE A 135 8.32 17.35 13.85
N ARG A 136 8.68 16.81 15.03
CA ARG A 136 8.71 17.57 16.28
C ARG A 136 9.74 18.69 16.22
N THR A 137 10.96 18.38 15.82
CA THR A 137 12.07 19.35 15.72
C THR A 137 11.75 20.46 14.72
N ARG A 138 11.06 20.14 13.62
CA ARG A 138 10.54 21.16 12.70
C ARG A 138 9.53 22.09 13.38
N ALA A 139 8.58 21.55 14.13
CA ALA A 139 7.57 22.35 14.82
C ALA A 139 8.22 23.25 15.88
N GLU A 140 9.11 22.68 16.70
CA GLU A 140 9.89 23.41 17.69
C GLU A 140 10.70 24.54 17.04
N LEU A 141 11.43 24.26 15.97
CA LEU A 141 12.23 25.25 15.27
C LEU A 141 11.38 26.40 14.72
N ARG A 142 10.23 26.08 14.11
CA ARG A 142 9.29 27.08 13.60
C ARG A 142 8.78 27.97 14.73
N ASP A 143 8.43 27.38 15.86
CA ASP A 143 7.88 28.11 17.00
C ASP A 143 8.97 28.98 17.66
N LYS A 144 10.22 28.50 17.73
CA LYS A 144 11.37 29.30 18.18
C LYS A 144 11.71 30.45 17.23
N LEU A 145 11.68 30.22 15.92
CA LEU A 145 11.82 31.28 14.93
C LEU A 145 10.74 32.36 15.16
N ARG A 146 9.47 31.97 15.33
CA ARG A 146 8.35 32.91 15.57
C ARG A 146 8.42 33.66 16.89
N ALA A 147 9.00 33.06 17.92
CA ALA A 147 9.10 33.66 19.25
C ALA A 147 10.06 34.86 19.29
N LEU A 148 10.98 34.96 18.33
CA LEU A 148 11.99 36.01 18.29
C LEU A 148 11.46 37.31 17.66
N PRO A 149 11.85 38.48 18.17
CA PRO A 149 11.37 39.77 17.66
C PRO A 149 11.76 40.00 16.19
N GLU A 150 12.89 39.46 15.74
CA GLU A 150 13.35 39.51 14.36
C GLU A 150 12.39 38.84 13.37
N ALA A 151 11.50 37.96 13.84
CA ALA A 151 10.51 37.28 13.01
C ALA A 151 9.35 38.18 12.58
N GLN A 152 9.10 39.29 13.29
CA GLN A 152 7.94 40.15 13.04
C GLN A 152 7.92 40.78 11.64
N ARG A 153 9.09 40.93 11.01
CA ARG A 153 9.20 41.43 9.62
C ARG A 153 8.94 40.37 8.56
N PHE A 154 8.96 39.09 8.93
CA PHE A 154 8.81 37.99 8.00
C PHE A 154 7.37 37.48 7.99
N THR A 155 6.87 37.22 6.79
CA THR A 155 5.58 36.53 6.62
C THR A 155 5.71 35.04 6.92
N ASP A 156 4.58 34.36 7.10
CA ASP A 156 4.56 32.90 7.32
C ASP A 156 5.27 32.11 6.21
N PHE A 157 5.24 32.61 4.98
CA PHE A 157 6.00 32.02 3.87
C PHE A 157 7.50 31.98 4.19
N TRP A 158 8.07 33.12 4.60
CA TRP A 158 9.49 33.23 4.93
C TRP A 158 9.85 32.40 6.15
N ILE A 159 9.03 32.41 7.20
CA ILE A 159 9.23 31.57 8.39
C ILE A 159 9.30 30.09 8.01
N ASN A 160 8.35 29.62 7.17
CA ASN A 160 8.34 28.24 6.71
C ASN A 160 9.55 27.92 5.82
N MET A 161 9.96 28.84 4.95
CA MET A 161 11.15 28.68 4.13
C MET A 161 12.43 28.55 4.97
N MET A 162 12.61 29.44 5.96
CA MET A 162 13.74 29.41 6.88
C MET A 162 13.76 28.10 7.67
N THR A 163 12.59 27.68 8.17
CA THR A 163 12.42 26.39 8.85
C THR A 163 12.82 25.24 7.94
N ASP A 164 12.36 25.21 6.69
CA ASP A 164 12.67 24.15 5.71
C ASP A 164 14.17 24.07 5.42
N ALA A 165 14.81 25.22 5.21
CA ALA A 165 16.24 25.30 4.95
C ALA A 165 17.07 24.79 6.14
N SER A 166 16.72 25.21 7.36
CA SER A 166 17.37 24.74 8.58
C SER A 166 17.15 23.24 8.82
N MET A 167 15.94 22.74 8.59
CA MET A 167 15.64 21.30 8.70
C MET A 167 16.39 20.47 7.65
N TYR A 168 16.64 21.03 6.46
CA TYR A 168 17.46 20.37 5.46
C TYR A 168 18.90 20.16 5.96
N GLU A 169 19.55 21.19 6.53
CA GLU A 169 20.90 21.06 7.09
C GLU A 169 20.92 20.13 8.31
N TYR A 170 19.92 20.21 9.19
CA TYR A 170 19.77 19.30 10.32
C TYR A 170 19.68 17.85 9.86
N ARG A 171 18.82 17.56 8.87
CA ARG A 171 18.68 16.22 8.28
C ARG A 171 20.00 15.72 7.70
N GLN A 172 20.72 16.59 6.97
CA GLN A 172 22.01 16.22 6.40
C GLN A 172 23.03 15.89 7.48
N PHE A 173 23.07 16.66 8.56
CA PHE A 173 23.95 16.42 9.68
C PHE A 173 23.64 15.11 10.43
N ILE A 174 22.36 14.85 10.75
CA ILE A 174 21.95 13.61 11.41
C ILE A 174 22.23 12.40 10.51
N ASN A 175 21.89 12.47 9.22
CA ASN A 175 22.12 11.37 8.28
C ASN A 175 23.60 11.06 8.07
N ALA A 176 24.45 12.10 7.98
CA ALA A 176 25.88 11.93 7.78
C ALA A 176 26.57 11.28 8.99
N ASN A 177 26.11 11.58 10.20
CA ASN A 177 26.77 11.14 11.42
C ASN A 177 26.05 9.96 12.12
N ARG A 178 24.85 9.57 11.69
CA ARG A 178 24.00 8.51 12.30
C ARG A 178 23.76 8.72 13.81
N LEU A 179 23.86 9.96 14.29
CA LEU A 179 23.84 10.27 15.72
C LEU A 179 22.40 10.46 16.22
N MET A 180 22.11 9.88 17.38
CA MET A 180 21.13 10.44 18.31
C MET A 180 21.84 11.51 19.12
N LEU A 181 21.51 12.77 18.90
CA LEU A 181 22.06 13.87 19.69
C LEU A 181 21.56 13.76 21.13
N ASP A 182 22.46 13.98 22.09
CA ASP A 182 22.08 14.21 23.47
C ASP A 182 21.14 15.43 23.58
N GLU A 183 20.25 15.42 24.55
CA GLU A 183 19.16 16.40 24.69
C GLU A 183 19.68 17.83 24.80
N ALA A 184 20.74 18.06 25.58
CA ALA A 184 21.35 19.38 25.73
C ALA A 184 21.93 19.92 24.41
N HIS A 185 22.58 19.03 23.64
CA HIS A 185 23.14 19.39 22.34
C HIS A 185 22.06 19.65 21.29
N ARG A 186 20.99 18.85 21.31
CA ARG A 186 19.80 19.07 20.47
C ARG A 186 19.16 20.41 20.78
N GLU A 187 18.97 20.73 22.06
CA GLU A 187 18.37 22.00 22.48
C GLU A 187 19.20 23.20 22.03
N GLN A 188 20.53 23.15 22.18
CA GLN A 188 21.40 24.23 21.71
C GLN A 188 21.37 24.36 20.18
N MET A 189 21.43 23.24 19.46
CA MET A 189 21.41 23.22 18.00
C MET A 189 20.09 23.75 17.44
N VAL A 190 18.96 23.21 17.90
CA VAL A 190 17.61 23.60 17.46
C VAL A 190 17.23 24.97 18.00
N GLY A 191 17.66 25.30 19.22
CA GLY A 191 17.29 26.54 19.90
C GLY A 191 18.05 27.77 19.48
N LYS A 192 19.28 27.62 18.98
CA LYS A 192 20.14 28.74 18.62
C LYS A 192 20.72 28.60 17.23
N ASP A 193 21.46 27.53 16.97
CA ASP A 193 22.28 27.48 15.75
C ASP A 193 21.46 27.35 14.46
N LEU A 194 20.40 26.54 14.48
CA LEU A 194 19.45 26.41 13.37
C LEU A 194 18.56 27.65 13.21
N VAL A 195 18.31 28.37 14.30
CA VAL A 195 17.54 29.63 14.29
C VAL A 195 18.38 30.74 13.66
N ASP A 196 19.62 30.91 14.11
CA ASP A 196 20.60 31.85 13.55
C ASP A 196 20.78 31.61 12.05
N TYR A 197 20.95 30.33 11.66
CA TYR A 197 21.06 29.93 10.26
C TYR A 197 19.79 30.26 9.48
N GLY A 198 18.61 29.97 10.04
CA GLY A 198 17.32 30.26 9.44
C GLY A 198 17.20 31.75 9.08
N PHE A 199 17.45 32.65 10.03
CA PHE A 199 17.42 34.09 9.78
C PHE A 199 18.46 34.56 8.76
N CYS A 200 19.66 33.99 8.79
CA CYS A 200 20.69 34.30 7.79
C CYS A 200 20.21 33.94 6.39
N ILE A 201 19.60 32.76 6.21
CA ILE A 201 19.02 32.34 4.93
C ILE A 201 17.84 33.21 4.52
N GLY A 202 16.95 33.58 5.45
CA GLY A 202 15.85 34.50 5.16
C GLY A 202 16.36 35.80 4.54
N ASN A 203 17.37 36.42 5.16
CA ASN A 203 18.02 37.63 4.65
C ASN A 203 18.73 37.43 3.30
N ALA A 204 19.47 36.33 3.18
CA ALA A 204 20.22 36.02 1.97
C ALA A 204 19.29 35.84 0.77
N VAL A 205 18.16 35.15 0.96
CA VAL A 205 17.18 34.92 -0.11
C VAL A 205 16.37 36.18 -0.41
N GLU A 206 16.04 36.98 0.59
CA GLU A 206 15.40 38.30 0.38
C GLU A 206 16.30 39.22 -0.47
N LEU A 207 17.62 39.12 -0.32
CA LEU A 207 18.59 39.86 -1.14
C LEU A 207 18.77 39.27 -2.55
N ALA A 208 18.74 37.95 -2.68
CA ALA A 208 19.03 37.26 -3.94
C ALA A 208 17.81 37.12 -4.86
N ALA A 209 16.60 36.99 -4.31
CA ALA A 209 15.37 36.84 -5.09
C ALA A 209 14.81 38.22 -5.48
N ASN A 210 14.66 38.45 -6.78
CA ASN A 210 14.13 39.71 -7.30
C ASN A 210 12.60 39.70 -7.45
N SER A 211 11.97 38.52 -7.31
CA SER A 211 10.53 38.35 -7.43
C SER A 211 9.99 37.27 -6.48
N VAL A 212 8.67 37.29 -6.25
CA VAL A 212 7.97 36.28 -5.45
C VAL A 212 8.13 34.88 -6.05
N ASP A 213 8.09 34.76 -7.37
CA ASP A 213 8.23 33.47 -8.07
C ASP A 213 9.64 32.88 -7.90
N GLU A 214 10.67 33.74 -7.92
CA GLU A 214 12.03 33.34 -7.59
C GLU A 214 12.13 32.89 -6.14
N ALA A 215 11.60 33.65 -5.18
CA ALA A 215 11.59 33.28 -3.77
C ALA A 215 10.89 31.93 -3.52
N GLN A 216 9.76 31.67 -4.17
CA GLN A 216 9.07 30.38 -4.09
C GLN A 216 9.88 29.23 -4.72
N SER A 217 10.62 29.51 -5.78
CA SER A 217 11.50 28.53 -6.42
C SER A 217 12.71 28.22 -5.53
N VAL A 218 13.29 29.23 -4.88
CA VAL A 218 14.34 29.06 -3.87
C VAL A 218 13.80 28.27 -2.67
N ALA A 219 12.61 28.57 -2.17
CA ALA A 219 12.03 27.84 -1.03
C ALA A 219 11.86 26.35 -1.33
N ARG A 220 11.35 26.01 -2.53
CA ARG A 220 11.25 24.61 -2.97
C ARG A 220 12.62 23.94 -3.10
N TRP A 221 13.60 24.66 -3.65
CA TRP A 221 14.96 24.17 -3.79
C TRP A 221 15.68 23.99 -2.43
N LEU A 222 15.48 24.88 -1.46
CA LEU A 222 16.06 24.76 -0.11
C LEU A 222 15.49 23.57 0.66
N LYS A 223 14.21 23.24 0.45
CA LYS A 223 13.57 22.06 1.03
C LYS A 223 14.14 20.75 0.46
N ASP A 224 14.32 20.71 -0.86
CA ASP A 224 14.94 19.59 -1.56
C ASP A 224 15.64 20.04 -2.85
N PRO A 225 16.98 20.19 -2.82
CA PRO A 225 17.76 20.65 -3.96
C PRO A 225 17.68 19.74 -5.20
N GLN A 226 17.32 18.46 -5.03
CA GLN A 226 17.21 17.50 -6.13
C GLN A 226 15.88 17.61 -6.88
N SER A 227 14.85 18.12 -6.20
CA SER A 227 13.48 18.18 -6.73
C SER A 227 13.24 19.33 -7.71
N THR A 228 14.01 20.42 -7.59
CA THR A 228 13.69 21.69 -8.24
C THR A 228 14.90 22.24 -8.99
N LYS A 229 14.75 22.53 -10.28
CA LYS A 229 15.79 23.20 -11.09
C LYS A 229 15.63 24.71 -11.00
N LEU A 230 16.66 25.40 -10.50
CA LEU A 230 16.72 26.86 -10.47
C LEU A 230 17.24 27.43 -11.79
N ALA A 231 16.74 28.62 -12.15
CA ALA A 231 17.29 29.43 -13.23
C ALA A 231 18.79 29.69 -13.01
N ASN A 232 19.56 29.79 -14.10
CA ASN A 232 21.01 29.90 -14.02
C ASN A 232 21.46 31.13 -13.21
N ALA A 233 20.87 32.31 -13.46
CA ALA A 233 21.22 33.55 -12.78
C ALA A 233 21.00 33.44 -11.25
N LEU A 234 19.78 33.08 -10.83
CA LEU A 234 19.44 32.87 -9.43
C LEU A 234 20.34 31.85 -8.74
N ARG A 235 20.76 30.79 -9.44
CA ARG A 235 21.70 29.81 -8.89
C ARG A 235 23.06 30.41 -8.61
N GLU A 236 23.58 31.24 -9.51
CA GLU A 236 24.87 31.92 -9.29
C GLU A 236 24.78 32.89 -8.11
N ASP A 237 23.68 33.63 -7.97
CA ASP A 237 23.45 34.53 -6.83
C ASP A 237 23.41 33.75 -5.51
N LEU A 238 22.67 32.64 -5.47
CA LEU A 238 22.60 31.78 -4.29
C LEU A 238 23.93 31.13 -3.90
N LYS A 239 24.81 30.83 -4.86
CA LYS A 239 26.17 30.34 -4.58
C LYS A 239 27.01 31.37 -3.85
N VAL A 240 26.70 32.66 -3.98
CA VAL A 240 27.42 33.72 -3.26
C VAL A 240 26.82 33.92 -1.87
N VAL A 241 25.49 33.94 -1.75
CA VAL A 241 24.81 34.35 -0.51
C VAL A 241 24.59 33.22 0.52
N ILE A 242 24.47 31.96 0.09
CA ILE A 242 24.20 30.84 1.01
C ILE A 242 25.45 30.36 1.78
N PRO A 243 26.64 30.18 1.15
CA PRO A 243 27.80 29.66 1.88
C PRO A 243 28.22 30.46 3.12
N PRO A 244 28.16 31.80 3.13
CA PRO A 244 28.41 32.59 4.34
C PRO A 244 27.48 32.25 5.51
N CYS A 245 26.22 31.90 5.25
CA CYS A 245 25.29 31.45 6.29
C CYS A 245 25.59 30.02 6.77
N ARG A 246 26.01 29.15 5.86
CA ARG A 246 26.25 27.74 6.15
C ARG A 246 27.55 27.48 6.90
N ALA A 247 28.60 28.25 6.61
CA ALA A 247 29.92 28.03 7.19
C ALA A 247 29.95 28.14 8.74
N PRO A 248 29.34 29.17 9.36
CA PRO A 248 29.25 29.26 10.82
C PRO A 248 28.49 28.10 11.45
N LEU A 249 27.37 27.70 10.83
CA LEU A 249 26.59 26.54 11.30
C LEU A 249 27.46 25.29 11.29
N ARG A 250 28.13 25.00 10.17
CA ARG A 250 29.02 23.82 10.06
C ARG A 250 30.17 23.84 11.06
N ALA A 251 30.80 24.98 11.28
CA ALA A 251 31.88 25.09 12.27
C ALA A 251 31.39 24.73 13.69
N LYS A 252 30.19 25.18 14.07
CA LYS A 252 29.57 24.81 15.35
C LYS A 252 29.20 23.32 15.40
N LEU A 253 28.65 22.78 14.31
CA LEU A 253 28.32 21.36 14.18
C LEU A 253 29.56 20.46 14.30
N ASP A 254 30.66 20.82 13.66
CA ASP A 254 31.94 20.11 13.75
C ASP A 254 32.50 20.16 15.18
N THR A 255 32.27 21.26 15.91
CA THR A 255 32.67 21.38 17.32
C THR A 255 31.88 20.41 18.20
N TYR A 256 30.58 20.22 17.96
CA TYR A 256 29.78 19.22 18.68
C TYR A 256 30.25 17.80 18.40
N LEU A 257 30.69 17.51 17.17
CA LEU A 257 31.30 16.22 16.83
C LEU A 257 32.64 16.01 17.55
N ALA A 258 33.49 17.04 17.58
CA ALA A 258 34.78 16.98 18.27
C ALA A 258 34.64 16.83 19.79
N GLY A 259 33.64 17.50 20.40
CA GLY A 259 33.33 17.37 21.83
C GLY A 259 32.85 15.96 22.21
N ASN A 260 32.07 15.31 21.35
CA ASN A 260 31.63 13.92 21.56
C ASN A 260 32.72 12.86 21.32
N LEU A 261 33.81 13.22 20.63
CA LEU A 261 34.99 12.37 20.43
C LEU A 261 36.08 12.60 21.49
N GLY A 262 35.78 13.40 22.51
CA GLY A 262 36.74 13.92 23.49
C GLY A 262 36.44 13.61 24.95
N THR A 263 36.35 12.33 25.31
CA THR A 263 36.80 11.80 26.62
C THR A 263 37.08 10.29 26.50
N PRO A 264 38.34 9.83 26.55
CA PRO A 264 38.64 8.47 27.04
C PRO A 264 38.31 8.33 28.53
#